data_AF-A0A0Q5BD99-F1
#
_entry.id   AF-A0A0Q5BD99-F1
#
_cell.length_a   1.000
_cell.length_b   1.000
_cell.length_c   1.000
_cell.angle_alpha   90.00
_cell.angle_beta   90.00
_cell.angle_gamma   90.00
#
_symmetry.space_group_name_H-M   'P 1'
#
loop_
_entity.id
_entity.type
_entity.pdbx_description
1 polymer ?
#
loop_
_entity_poly.entity_id
_entity_poly.type
_entity_poly.pdbx_seq_one_letter_code
_entity_poly.pdbx_strand_id
1 'polypeptide(L)'
;MTATTSPLPTAPDERITAEGFVSDRLARRLELLEQSIADGERALRGSADPVSGRLVPPARGGYREQILSNLSVERALADTIRRSLESRG
;
A
#
# COMPACT_ATOMS: atom_id res chain seq x y z
N MET A 1 35.05 -40.46 4.44
CA MET A 1 34.69 -39.03 4.33
C MET A 1 33.19 -38.92 4.52
N THR A 2 32.74 -38.58 5.73
CA THR A 2 31.32 -38.45 6.08
C THR A 2 30.94 -36.97 6.04
N ALA A 3 30.14 -36.59 5.05
CA ALA A 3 29.56 -35.25 4.97
C ALA A 3 28.52 -35.11 6.10
N THR A 4 28.84 -34.27 7.08
CA THR A 4 27.90 -33.87 8.12
C THR A 4 27.02 -32.77 7.52
N THR A 5 25.82 -33.13 7.09
CA THR A 5 24.80 -32.16 6.72
C THR A 5 24.24 -31.56 8.01
N SER A 6 24.77 -30.42 8.42
CA SER A 6 24.17 -29.64 9.50
C SER A 6 22.77 -29.21 9.09
N PRO A 7 21.73 -29.43 9.92
CA PRO A 7 20.41 -28.90 9.63
C PRO A 7 20.48 -27.37 9.60
N LEU A 8 19.97 -26.75 8.54
CA LEU A 8 19.73 -25.31 8.52
C LEU A 8 18.85 -24.96 9.73
N PRO A 9 19.11 -23.85 10.43
CA PRO A 9 18.18 -23.36 11.43
C PRO A 9 16.85 -23.08 10.72
N THR A 10 15.83 -23.90 11.00
CA THR A 10 14.46 -23.56 10.65
C THR A 10 14.16 -22.25 11.36
N ALA A 11 13.90 -21.21 10.57
CA ALA A 11 13.33 -19.97 11.08
C ALA A 11 12.17 -20.31 12.03
N PRO A 12 11.99 -19.56 13.12
CA PRO A 12 10.93 -19.85 14.07
C PRO A 12 9.62 -19.98 13.31
N ASP A 13 8.93 -21.09 13.57
CA ASP A 13 7.60 -21.41 13.05
C ASP A 13 6.62 -20.36 13.61
N GLU A 14 6.62 -19.17 13.00
CA GLU A 14 5.58 -18.17 13.17
C GLU A 14 4.30 -18.81 12.63
N ARG A 15 3.62 -19.55 13.50
CA ARG A 15 2.36 -20.18 13.21
C ARG A 15 1.42 -19.08 12.73
N ILE A 16 1.13 -19.08 11.43
CA ILE A 16 0.18 -18.15 10.82
C ILE A 16 -1.15 -18.33 11.54
N THR A 17 -1.52 -17.36 12.37
CA THR A 17 -2.84 -17.31 12.99
C THR A 17 -3.80 -16.65 12.01
N ALA A 18 -5.09 -17.03 12.06
CA ALA A 18 -6.10 -16.38 11.24
C ALA A 18 -6.17 -14.86 11.52
N GLU A 19 -5.93 -14.47 12.77
CA GLU A 19 -5.88 -13.07 13.19
C GLU A 19 -4.67 -12.33 12.61
N GLY A 20 -3.46 -12.92 12.70
CA GLY A 20 -2.25 -12.36 12.10
C GLY A 20 -2.39 -12.20 10.59
N PHE A 21 -2.90 -13.23 9.91
CA PHE A 21 -3.16 -13.17 8.47
C PHE A 21 -4.13 -12.04 8.07
N VAL A 22 -5.19 -11.81 8.87
CA VAL A 22 -6.14 -10.73 8.60
C VAL A 22 -5.48 -9.36 8.84
N SER A 23 -4.72 -9.20 9.91
CA SER A 23 -3.98 -7.97 10.21
C SER A 23 -2.95 -7.65 9.12
N ASP A 24 -2.16 -8.62 8.68
CA ASP A 24 -1.17 -8.45 7.59
C ASP A 24 -1.83 -8.08 6.28
N ARG A 25 -2.97 -8.72 5.96
CA ARG A 25 -3.74 -8.41 4.75
C ARG A 25 -4.30 -6.99 4.80
N LEU A 26 -4.79 -6.54 5.96
CA LEU A 26 -5.29 -5.19 6.15
C LEU A 26 -4.15 -4.16 6.06
N ALA A 27 -3.00 -4.43 6.68
CA ALA A 27 -1.81 -3.59 6.59
C ALA A 27 -1.34 -3.45 5.14
N ARG A 28 -1.24 -4.56 4.39
CA ARG A 28 -0.89 -4.53 2.97
C ARG A 28 -1.92 -3.76 2.14
N ARG A 29 -3.20 -3.86 2.46
CA ARG A 29 -4.25 -3.11 1.77
C ARG A 29 -4.15 -1.61 2.05
N LEU A 30 -3.80 -1.23 3.28
CA LEU A 30 -3.57 0.17 3.66
C LEU A 30 -2.41 0.76 2.88
N GLU A 31 -1.27 0.06 2.80
CA GLU A 31 -0.09 0.49 2.03
C GLU A 31 -0.44 0.78 0.55
N LEU A 32 -1.21 -0.11 -0.08
CA LEU A 32 -1.65 0.07 -1.47
C LEU A 32 -2.58 1.27 -1.64
N LEU A 33 -3.45 1.54 -0.66
CA LEU A 33 -4.33 2.71 -0.69
C LEU A 33 -3.54 4.01 -0.53
N GLU A 34 -2.58 4.04 0.40
CA GLU A 34 -1.74 5.21 0.63
C GLU A 34 -0.89 5.53 -0.62
N GLN A 35 -0.39 4.52 -1.31
CA GLN A 35 0.27 4.68 -2.61
C GLN A 35 -0.69 5.24 -3.68
N SER A 36 -1.90 4.69 -3.80
CA SER A 36 -2.91 5.18 -4.76
C SER A 36 -3.27 6.65 -4.51
N ILE A 37 -3.45 7.02 -3.23
CA ILE A 37 -3.73 8.40 -2.81
C ILE A 37 -2.57 9.32 -3.21
N ALA A 38 -1.33 8.93 -2.94
CA ALA A 38 -0.16 9.72 -3.30
C ALA A 38 -0.04 9.92 -4.82
N ASP A 39 -0.36 8.90 -5.61
CA ASP A 39 -0.34 8.96 -7.07
C ASP A 39 -1.47 9.87 -7.61
N GLY A 40 -2.68 9.77 -7.05
CA GLY A 40 -3.79 10.67 -7.38
C GLY A 40 -3.47 12.13 -7.05
N GLU A 41 -2.89 12.39 -5.88
CA GLU A 41 -2.45 13.74 -5.50
C GLU A 41 -1.34 14.28 -6.41
N ARG A 42 -0.38 13.42 -6.79
CA ARG A 42 0.66 13.79 -7.75
C ARG A 42 0.03 14.15 -9.09
N ALA A 43 -0.93 13.37 -9.59
CA ALA A 43 -1.64 13.66 -10.82
C ALA A 43 -2.40 14.99 -10.77
N LEU A 44 -2.99 15.35 -9.61
CA LEU A 44 -3.68 16.63 -9.42
C LEU A 44 -2.76 17.85 -9.36
N ARG A 45 -1.51 17.67 -8.92
CA ARG A 45 -0.49 18.74 -8.85
C ARG A 45 0.35 18.86 -10.13
N GLY A 46 0.36 17.82 -10.96
CA GLY A 46 1.37 17.65 -12.00
C GLY A 46 2.72 17.21 -11.41
N SER A 47 3.62 16.75 -12.26
CA SER A 47 4.94 16.27 -11.83
C SER A 47 5.96 16.36 -12.96
N ALA A 48 7.23 16.14 -12.66
CA ALA A 48 8.21 15.78 -13.68
C ALA A 48 8.29 14.24 -13.78
N ASP A 49 8.34 13.72 -15.00
CA ASP A 49 8.66 12.31 -15.23
C ASP A 49 10.11 12.05 -14.77
N PRO A 50 10.36 11.13 -13.81
CA PRO A 50 11.68 10.93 -13.24
C PRO A 50 12.70 10.36 -14.23
N VAL A 51 12.25 9.71 -15.31
CA VAL A 51 13.13 9.10 -16.31
C VAL A 51 13.54 10.11 -17.38
N SER A 52 12.58 10.83 -17.97
CA SER A 52 12.84 11.77 -19.07
C SER A 52 13.01 13.23 -18.64
N GLY A 53 12.67 13.57 -17.39
CA GLY A 53 12.61 14.95 -16.90
C GLY A 53 11.45 15.77 -17.48
N ARG A 54 10.60 15.17 -18.32
CA ARG A 54 9.50 15.88 -18.98
C ARG A 54 8.43 16.28 -17.96
N LEU A 55 7.94 17.52 -18.07
CA LEU A 55 6.81 17.97 -17.27
C LEU A 55 5.52 17.27 -17.71
N VAL A 56 4.86 16.64 -16.74
CA VAL A 56 3.52 16.08 -16.82
C VAL A 56 2.54 17.11 -16.24
N PRO A 57 1.64 17.69 -17.05
CA PRO A 57 0.72 18.69 -16.56
C PRO A 57 -0.28 18.09 -15.56
N PRO A 58 -0.83 18.92 -14.65
CA PRO A 58 -1.90 18.49 -13.75
C PRO A 58 -3.10 17.92 -14.50
N ALA A 59 -3.81 16.96 -13.90
CA ALA A 59 -5.07 16.45 -14.41
C ALA A 59 -6.13 17.56 -14.56
N ARG A 60 -6.91 17.49 -15.65
CA ARG A 60 -7.94 18.47 -16.03
C ARG A 60 -9.22 17.78 -16.50
N GLY A 61 -10.33 18.53 -16.52
CA GLY A 61 -11.64 18.06 -16.98
C GLY A 61 -12.14 16.84 -16.21
N GLY A 62 -12.89 15.96 -16.88
CA GLY A 62 -13.48 14.77 -16.26
C GLY A 62 -12.46 13.84 -15.59
N TYR A 63 -11.21 13.79 -16.08
CA TYR A 63 -10.16 13.01 -15.42
C TYR A 63 -9.81 13.56 -14.02
N ARG A 64 -9.78 14.90 -13.88
CA ARG A 64 -9.59 15.55 -12.57
C ARG A 64 -10.74 15.21 -11.61
N GLU A 65 -11.97 15.30 -12.10
CA GLU A 65 -13.17 15.01 -11.30
C GLU A 65 -13.19 13.56 -10.83
N GLN A 66 -12.80 12.62 -11.71
CA GLN A 66 -12.64 11.22 -11.37
C GLN A 66 -11.58 11.01 -10.29
N ILE A 67 -10.41 11.64 -10.38
CA ILE A 67 -9.37 11.53 -9.34
C ILE A 67 -9.90 12.05 -8.00
N LEU A 68 -10.57 13.20 -7.99
CA LEU A 68 -11.14 13.77 -6.76
C LEU A 68 -12.19 12.84 -6.13
N SER A 69 -13.05 12.24 -6.96
CA SER A 69 -14.03 11.24 -6.51
C SER A 69 -13.32 10.03 -5.90
N ASN A 70 -12.34 9.46 -6.58
CA ASN A 70 -11.58 8.30 -6.09
C ASN A 70 -10.87 8.61 -4.77
N LEU A 71 -10.18 9.74 -4.67
CA LEU A 71 -9.47 10.16 -3.46
C LEU A 71 -10.39 10.26 -2.24
N SER A 72 -11.65 10.69 -2.43
CA SER A 72 -12.61 10.75 -1.33
C SER A 72 -12.91 9.36 -0.75
N VAL A 73 -13.10 8.36 -1.62
CA VAL A 73 -13.39 6.98 -1.25
C VAL A 73 -12.16 6.30 -0.66
N GLU A 74 -11.00 6.48 -1.29
CA GLU A 74 -9.75 5.86 -0.86
C GLU A 74 -9.32 6.35 0.53
N ARG A 75 -9.45 7.66 0.81
CA ARG A 75 -9.18 8.21 2.15
C ARG A 75 -10.13 7.65 3.21
N ALA A 76 -11.43 7.61 2.91
CA ALA A 76 -12.41 7.04 3.84
C ALA A 76 -12.14 5.54 4.13
N LEU A 77 -11.71 4.79 3.12
CA LEU A 77 -11.32 3.39 3.28
C LEU A 77 -10.02 3.22 4.08
N ALA A 78 -9.00 4.03 3.78
CA ALA A 78 -7.74 4.03 4.52
C ALA A 78 -7.96 4.32 6.02
N ASP A 79 -8.77 5.34 6.33
CA ASP A 79 -9.11 5.68 7.71
C ASP A 79 -9.88 4.56 8.42
N THR A 80 -10.75 3.85 7.70
CA THR A 80 -11.48 2.70 8.25
C THR A 80 -10.55 1.53 8.55
N ILE A 81 -9.61 1.22 7.66
CA ILE A 81 -8.62 0.17 7.88
C ILE A 81 -7.70 0.54 9.04
N ARG A 82 -7.24 1.79 9.12
CA ARG A 82 -6.38 2.28 10.21
C ARG A 82 -7.05 2.09 11.57
N ARG A 83 -8.31 2.53 11.72
CA ARG A 83 -9.10 2.29 12.93
C ARG A 83 -9.26 0.80 13.26
N SER A 84 -9.47 -0.04 12.25
CA SER A 84 -9.59 -1.49 12.48
C SER A 84 -8.29 -2.10 12.96
N LEU A 85 -7.14 -1.67 12.46
CA LEU A 85 -5.83 -2.15 12.91
C LEU A 85 -5.54 -1.66 14.33
N GLU A 86 -5.82 -0.40 14.64
CA GLU A 86 -5.68 0.17 16.00
C GLU A 86 -6.55 -0.56 17.03
N SER A 87 -7.78 -0.96 16.67
CA SER A 87 -8.66 -1.71 17.57
C SER A 87 -8.21 -3.15 17.86
N ARG A 88 -7.20 -3.65 17.14
CA ARG A 88 -6.67 -5.03 17.23
C ARG A 88 -5.29 -5.10 17.89
N GLY A 89 -4.61 -3.97 18.07
CA GLY A 89 -3.31 -3.86 18.76
C GLY A 89 -3.49 -3.57 20.24
#